data_AF-A0AA38UK72-F1
#
_entry.id   AF-A0AA38UK72-F1
#
_cell.length_a   1.000
_cell.length_b   1.000
_cell.length_c   1.000
_cell.angle_alpha   90.00
_cell.angle_beta   90.00
_cell.angle_gamma   90.00
#
_symmetry.space_group_name_H-M   'P 1'
#
loop_
_entity.id
_entity.type
_entity.pdbx_description
1 polymer ?
#
loop_
_entity_poly.entity_id
_entity_poly.type
_entity_poly.pdbx_seq_one_letter_code
_entity_poly.pdbx_strand_id
1 'polypeptide(L)'
;MTKSQITTQMEQNEWLRLFPCEDFFLSSKSFCILSLISFFSVLNPTSLMAWSLKKTDSRTFINLIYLKSSKFANWEPAFPIELGDFGTVDRETGEFRKDGNVFKHEKTPDPKKLFVRTGGEDDKYTIVSSDVIEIKGDIGPDVEIPGLIEAELKACFKFGRDHGAVLLMSRPVTSKLEGLDSLLSKGCYDHLLHKYLVTEIVTCSAYAMYLSGKKAETVALSFHVSLPVPAALGVNAGGGMGTGWFSEGVSGVFKCGPPRSVKAGQNFTTLYHAVKIGRRGIGRRELQAPDPKTLGEDCWMNSVPPWNSLDGNGEEEESDNEVETDDW
;
A
#
# COMPACT_ATOMS: atom_id res chain seq x y z
N MET A 1 45.40 -40.33 10.13
CA MET A 1 45.65 -40.22 8.68
C MET A 1 44.27 -40.18 8.00
N THR A 2 43.55 -39.05 7.95
CA THR A 2 43.55 -37.99 6.90
C THR A 2 43.35 -38.57 5.49
N LYS A 3 42.36 -38.18 4.68
CA LYS A 3 41.79 -36.85 4.48
C LYS A 3 40.29 -36.87 4.09
N SER A 4 39.54 -35.99 4.72
CA SER A 4 38.33 -35.33 4.22
C SER A 4 38.68 -34.24 3.21
N GLN A 5 37.90 -34.05 2.15
CA GLN A 5 37.75 -32.73 1.52
C GLN A 5 36.30 -32.48 1.10
N ILE A 6 35.74 -31.50 1.81
CA ILE A 6 34.57 -30.69 1.49
C ILE A 6 35.06 -29.58 0.56
N THR A 7 34.33 -29.26 -0.50
CA THR A 7 34.46 -27.96 -1.18
C THR A 7 33.08 -27.45 -1.58
N THR A 8 32.82 -26.22 -1.17
CA THR A 8 31.63 -25.38 -1.41
C THR A 8 32.02 -24.25 -2.37
N GLN A 9 31.18 -23.92 -3.36
CA GLN A 9 31.02 -22.61 -4.05
C GLN A 9 29.92 -22.83 -5.14
N MET A 10 28.73 -22.19 -5.18
CA MET A 10 28.39 -20.76 -5.36
C MET A 10 29.28 -20.09 -6.43
N GLU A 11 28.82 -19.47 -7.52
CA GLU A 11 27.50 -19.07 -7.99
C GLU A 11 27.70 -18.44 -9.41
N GLN A 12 26.60 -18.22 -10.15
CA GLN A 12 26.40 -17.21 -11.20
C GLN A 12 26.62 -17.53 -12.70
N ASN A 13 25.58 -17.13 -13.44
CA ASN A 13 25.46 -16.84 -14.88
C ASN A 13 25.02 -17.99 -15.80
N GLU A 14 23.70 -18.20 -15.91
CA GLU A 14 23.06 -18.63 -17.17
C GLU A 14 21.51 -18.64 -17.05
N TRP A 15 20.84 -17.47 -17.15
CA TRP A 15 19.38 -17.41 -17.34
C TRP A 15 18.91 -16.22 -18.20
N LEU A 16 19.71 -15.81 -19.20
CA LEU A 16 19.24 -14.96 -20.29
C LEU A 16 19.50 -15.68 -21.61
N ARG A 17 18.55 -16.53 -22.02
CA ARG A 17 18.33 -17.01 -23.41
C ARG A 17 17.28 -18.11 -23.35
N LEU A 18 16.01 -17.77 -23.56
CA LEU A 18 15.01 -18.61 -24.22
C LEU A 18 13.77 -17.74 -24.43
N PHE A 19 13.67 -17.13 -25.61
CA PHE A 19 12.49 -17.11 -26.51
C PHE A 19 12.78 -16.10 -27.64
N PRO A 20 13.08 -16.58 -28.86
CA PRO A 20 13.17 -15.73 -30.04
C PRO A 20 11.75 -15.48 -30.58
N CYS A 21 11.41 -14.22 -30.80
CA CYS A 21 10.33 -13.82 -31.70
C CYS A 21 10.99 -13.55 -33.06
N GLU A 22 10.90 -14.51 -33.98
CA GLU A 22 11.20 -14.30 -35.39
C GLU A 22 9.90 -14.39 -36.21
N ASP A 23 9.64 -13.31 -36.94
CA ASP A 23 9.23 -13.24 -38.35
C ASP A 23 8.17 -14.21 -38.88
N PHE A 24 7.01 -13.64 -39.24
CA PHE A 24 6.18 -14.18 -40.31
C PHE A 24 6.06 -13.16 -41.44
N PHE A 25 6.75 -13.48 -42.55
CA PHE A 25 6.70 -12.78 -43.82
C PHE A 25 5.42 -13.11 -44.60
N LEU A 26 4.94 -12.09 -45.31
CA LEU A 26 3.91 -12.00 -46.33
C LEU A 26 3.66 -13.24 -47.22
N SER A 27 2.37 -13.54 -47.49
CA SER A 27 1.95 -14.05 -48.81
C SER A 27 0.44 -13.83 -49.10
N SER A 28 0.20 -13.22 -50.27
CA SER A 28 -0.93 -13.41 -51.20
C SER A 28 -2.36 -12.88 -50.90
N LYS A 29 -2.61 -11.68 -51.46
CA LYS A 29 -3.67 -11.28 -52.43
C LYS A 29 -5.14 -11.75 -52.30
N SER A 30 -5.99 -10.72 -52.38
CA SER A 30 -7.27 -10.57 -53.11
C SER A 30 -8.61 -10.64 -52.35
N PHE A 31 -9.22 -9.45 -52.29
CA PHE A 31 -10.65 -9.12 -52.46
C PHE A 31 -11.72 -9.91 -51.71
N CYS A 32 -12.33 -9.24 -50.72
CA CYS A 32 -13.79 -9.12 -50.68
C CYS A 32 -14.19 -7.85 -49.93
N ILE A 33 -14.88 -6.96 -50.65
CA ILE A 33 -15.55 -5.76 -50.15
C ILE A 33 -16.95 -6.20 -49.73
N LEU A 34 -17.31 -6.03 -48.45
CA LEU A 34 -18.59 -5.49 -47.95
C LEU A 34 -18.85 -5.93 -46.50
N SER A 35 -19.17 -4.93 -45.68
CA SER A 35 -20.00 -4.98 -44.48
C SER A 35 -19.45 -5.74 -43.26
N LEU A 36 -18.87 -4.98 -42.32
CA LEU A 36 -19.04 -5.22 -40.88
C LEU A 36 -18.66 -3.93 -40.13
N ILE A 37 -19.69 -3.22 -39.67
CA ILE A 37 -19.63 -2.16 -38.66
C ILE A 37 -19.00 -2.80 -37.43
N SER A 38 -17.70 -2.57 -37.24
CA SER A 38 -16.94 -3.09 -36.11
C SER A 38 -16.73 -1.95 -35.12
N PHE A 39 -17.30 -2.17 -33.94
CA PHE A 39 -16.99 -1.56 -32.66
C PHE A 39 -15.53 -1.09 -32.54
N PHE A 40 -15.28 0.17 -32.90
CA PHE A 40 -14.17 0.91 -32.33
C PHE A 40 -14.75 1.71 -31.16
N SER A 41 -14.75 1.09 -29.98
CA SER A 41 -14.82 1.85 -28.73
C SER A 41 -13.58 2.73 -28.69
N VAL A 42 -13.84 4.02 -28.86
CA VAL A 42 -12.98 5.17 -28.69
C VAL A 42 -12.03 4.97 -27.51
N LEU A 43 -10.78 4.57 -27.79
CA LEU A 43 -9.68 4.91 -26.90
C LEU A 43 -9.47 6.41 -27.02
N ASN A 44 -10.05 7.13 -26.07
CA ASN A 44 -9.92 8.58 -25.97
C ASN A 44 -8.44 8.91 -25.67
N PRO A 45 -7.68 9.51 -26.60
CA PRO A 45 -6.24 9.72 -26.42
C PRO A 45 -5.91 10.93 -25.53
N THR A 46 -6.88 11.49 -24.82
CA THR A 46 -6.68 12.61 -23.87
C THR A 46 -6.10 12.18 -22.52
N SER A 47 -5.90 10.88 -22.28
CA SER A 47 -5.36 10.33 -21.02
C SER A 47 -3.83 10.42 -20.87
N LEU A 48 -3.15 11.27 -21.65
CA LEU A 48 -1.70 11.49 -21.57
C LEU A 48 -1.32 12.97 -21.40
N MET A 49 -2.25 13.78 -20.87
CA MET A 49 -1.92 15.10 -20.32
C MET A 49 -1.51 14.93 -18.86
N ALA A 50 -0.20 14.76 -18.67
CA ALA A 50 0.56 15.16 -17.49
C ALA A 50 -0.06 14.84 -16.12
N TRP A 51 0.14 13.59 -15.67
CA TRP A 51 0.13 13.23 -14.26
C TRP A 51 1.26 13.95 -13.51
N SER A 52 1.12 15.26 -13.32
CA SER A 52 1.78 15.93 -12.20
C SER A 52 0.95 15.57 -10.97
N LEU A 53 1.13 14.35 -10.46
CA LEU A 53 0.76 14.03 -9.09
C LEU A 53 1.40 15.11 -8.24
N LYS A 54 0.58 15.97 -7.63
CA LYS A 54 1.14 16.90 -6.67
C LYS A 54 1.72 16.02 -5.58
N LYS A 55 2.98 16.24 -5.20
CA LYS A 55 3.63 15.51 -4.09
C LYS A 55 2.76 15.46 -2.82
N THR A 56 1.83 16.41 -2.69
CA THR A 56 0.83 16.53 -1.62
C THR A 56 -0.26 15.43 -1.66
N ASP A 57 -0.57 14.81 -2.79
CA ASP A 57 -1.69 13.86 -2.90
C ASP A 57 -1.40 12.58 -2.11
N SER A 58 -0.17 12.06 -2.21
CA SER A 58 0.27 10.89 -1.43
C SER A 58 0.21 11.19 0.06
N ARG A 59 0.73 12.34 0.49
CA ARG A 59 0.74 12.76 1.90
C ARG A 59 -0.68 12.91 2.43
N THR A 60 -1.56 13.55 1.67
CA THR A 60 -2.98 13.75 2.02
C THR A 60 -3.68 12.41 2.19
N PHE A 61 -3.52 11.49 1.23
CA PHE A 61 -4.11 10.15 1.34
C PHE A 61 -3.60 9.40 2.57
N ILE A 62 -2.27 9.37 2.76
CA ILE A 62 -1.64 8.68 3.89
C ILE A 62 -2.14 9.26 5.21
N ASN A 63 -2.23 10.59 5.33
CA ASN A 63 -2.74 11.26 6.53
C ASN A 63 -4.20 10.91 6.81
N LEU A 64 -5.09 10.98 5.82
CA LEU A 64 -6.51 10.66 5.98
C LEU A 64 -6.74 9.21 6.41
N ILE A 65 -5.97 8.27 5.84
CA ILE A 65 -6.00 6.85 6.24
C ILE A 65 -5.40 6.65 7.64
N TYR A 66 -4.31 7.36 7.96
CA TYR A 66 -3.67 7.30 9.28
C TYR A 66 -4.61 7.78 10.39
N LEU A 67 -5.31 8.91 10.20
CA LEU A 67 -6.28 9.45 11.16
C LEU A 67 -7.40 8.46 11.50
N LYS A 68 -7.72 7.54 10.59
CA LYS A 68 -8.77 6.52 10.80
C LYS A 68 -8.24 5.19 11.32
N SER A 69 -7.03 4.80 10.94
CA SER A 69 -6.51 3.46 11.22
C SER A 69 -5.36 3.42 12.22
N SER A 70 -4.78 4.58 12.56
CA SER A 70 -3.50 4.70 13.27
C SER A 70 -2.37 3.92 12.61
N LYS A 71 -2.44 3.71 11.29
CA LYS A 71 -1.45 3.04 10.45
C LYS A 71 -1.14 3.90 9.24
N PHE A 72 0.11 3.91 8.80
CA PHE A 72 0.47 4.57 7.56
C PHE A 72 0.00 3.73 6.38
N ALA A 73 -0.58 4.39 5.38
CA ALA A 73 -0.79 3.76 4.08
C ALA A 73 0.53 3.70 3.30
N ASN A 74 0.77 2.58 2.63
CA ASN A 74 1.81 2.51 1.62
C ASN A 74 1.24 3.11 0.32
N TRP A 75 1.80 4.23 -0.13
CA TRP A 75 1.36 4.86 -1.37
C TRP A 75 1.61 3.99 -2.60
N GLU A 76 2.61 3.10 -2.53
CA GLU A 76 2.89 2.11 -3.56
C GLU A 76 2.90 0.67 -3.04
N PRO A 77 1.72 0.04 -2.90
CA PRO A 77 1.62 -1.31 -2.34
C PRO A 77 2.36 -2.39 -3.14
N ALA A 78 2.72 -2.12 -4.39
CA ALA A 78 3.52 -2.99 -5.25
C ALA A 78 4.99 -3.07 -4.83
N PHE A 79 5.52 -2.05 -4.16
CA PHE A 79 6.85 -2.06 -3.53
C PHE A 79 6.68 -2.42 -2.06
N PRO A 80 6.92 -3.69 -1.68
CA PRO A 80 6.57 -4.16 -0.35
C PRO A 80 7.48 -3.55 0.71
N ILE A 81 6.85 -3.07 1.77
CA ILE A 81 7.50 -2.74 3.04
C ILE A 81 7.50 -4.01 3.89
N GLU A 82 8.66 -4.47 4.34
CA GLU A 82 8.79 -5.70 5.11
C GLU A 82 8.74 -5.41 6.62
N LEU A 83 8.32 -6.41 7.42
CA LEU A 83 8.46 -6.33 8.87
C LEU A 83 9.92 -6.18 9.27
N GLY A 84 10.17 -5.30 10.23
CA GLY A 84 11.50 -4.98 10.68
C GLY A 84 12.27 -4.03 9.76
N ASP A 85 11.68 -3.56 8.65
CA ASP A 85 12.25 -2.47 7.88
C ASP A 85 12.37 -1.23 8.76
N PHE A 86 13.49 -0.52 8.64
CA PHE A 86 13.69 0.76 9.32
C PHE A 86 14.14 1.82 8.33
N GLY A 87 13.81 3.06 8.62
CA GLY A 87 14.10 4.17 7.72
C GLY A 87 13.49 5.48 8.15
N THR A 88 13.23 6.35 7.18
CA THR A 88 12.63 7.67 7.41
C THR A 88 11.31 7.80 6.67
N VAL A 89 10.40 8.61 7.19
CA VAL A 89 9.17 8.98 6.48
C VAL A 89 9.40 10.37 5.90
N ASP A 90 9.26 10.52 4.60
CA ASP A 90 9.38 11.80 3.91
C ASP A 90 8.24 12.73 4.35
N ARG A 91 8.58 13.93 4.82
CA ARG A 91 7.59 14.91 5.28
C ARG A 91 6.76 15.50 4.14
N GLU A 92 7.30 15.58 2.92
CA GLU A 92 6.60 16.15 1.77
C GLU A 92 5.58 15.15 1.18
N THR A 93 5.99 13.90 1.02
CA THR A 93 5.18 12.87 0.33
C THR A 93 4.47 11.91 1.27
N GLY A 94 4.91 11.82 2.52
CA GLY A 94 4.45 10.82 3.48
C GLY A 94 4.97 9.41 3.25
N GLU A 95 5.80 9.20 2.23
CA GLU A 95 6.30 7.88 1.85
C GLU A 95 7.41 7.39 2.78
N PHE A 96 7.44 6.08 3.02
CA PHE A 96 8.51 5.44 3.80
C PHE A 96 9.72 5.16 2.91
N ARG A 97 10.88 5.71 3.30
CA ARG A 97 12.18 5.47 2.67
C ARG A 97 12.97 4.49 3.52
N LYS A 98 13.11 3.27 3.01
CA LYS A 98 13.84 2.17 3.67
C LYS A 98 15.34 2.42 3.67
N ASP A 99 15.95 2.33 4.85
CA ASP A 99 17.40 2.37 5.04
C ASP A 99 17.99 0.97 5.25
N GLY A 100 17.20 0.06 5.84
CA GLY A 100 17.63 -1.30 6.15
C GLY A 100 16.53 -2.13 6.77
N ASN A 101 16.88 -3.32 7.25
CA ASN A 101 15.96 -4.23 7.92
C ASN A 101 16.66 -4.87 9.13
N VAL A 102 16.02 -4.89 10.29
CA VAL A 102 16.64 -5.38 11.55
C VAL A 102 17.05 -6.85 11.47
N PHE A 103 16.39 -7.69 10.68
CA PHE A 103 16.77 -9.08 10.50
C PHE A 103 18.04 -9.27 9.67
N LYS A 104 18.35 -8.32 8.78
CA LYS A 104 19.44 -8.39 7.80
C LYS A 104 20.63 -7.49 8.16
N HIS A 105 20.44 -6.51 9.04
CA HIS A 105 21.42 -5.48 9.32
C HIS A 105 22.48 -5.95 10.35
N GLU A 106 23.76 -5.79 10.02
CA GLU A 106 24.90 -6.30 10.80
C GLU A 106 24.97 -5.77 12.24
N LYS A 107 24.50 -4.54 12.46
CA LYS A 107 24.53 -3.90 13.77
C LYS A 107 23.35 -4.30 14.66
N THR A 108 22.42 -5.13 14.18
CA THR A 108 21.30 -5.60 14.99
C THR A 108 21.75 -6.77 15.86
N PRO A 109 21.69 -6.65 17.20
CA PRO A 109 22.09 -7.73 18.08
C PRO A 109 21.03 -8.84 18.14
N ASP A 110 21.42 -10.10 17.96
CA ASP A 110 20.54 -11.29 18.05
C ASP A 110 19.19 -11.16 17.28
N PRO A 111 19.20 -11.04 15.95
CA PRO A 111 17.95 -11.02 15.17
C PRO A 111 17.10 -12.28 15.38
N LYS A 112 17.68 -13.39 15.85
CA LYS A 112 17.00 -14.65 16.17
C LYS A 112 15.95 -14.55 17.29
N LYS A 113 16.01 -13.49 18.12
CA LYS A 113 15.02 -13.26 19.19
C LYS A 113 13.79 -12.51 18.70
N LEU A 114 13.88 -11.90 17.51
CA LEU A 114 12.74 -11.32 16.83
C LEU A 114 12.00 -12.42 16.09
N PHE A 115 10.69 -12.40 16.18
CA PHE A 115 9.85 -13.34 15.44
C PHE A 115 8.61 -12.65 14.92
N VAL A 116 8.05 -13.21 13.85
CA VAL A 116 6.87 -12.67 13.18
C VAL A 116 5.67 -13.52 13.59
N ARG A 117 4.63 -12.85 14.06
CA ARG A 117 3.33 -13.44 14.28
C ARG A 117 2.38 -12.99 13.17
N THR A 118 1.87 -13.95 12.43
CA THR A 118 0.85 -13.71 11.38
C THR A 118 -0.53 -13.95 11.97
N GLY A 119 -1.43 -12.99 11.77
CA GLY A 119 -2.83 -13.08 12.15
C GLY A 119 -3.66 -13.92 11.18
N GLY A 120 -4.97 -13.95 11.41
CA GLY A 120 -5.93 -14.52 10.46
C GLY A 120 -6.03 -13.70 9.18
N GLU A 121 -6.68 -14.31 8.18
CA GLU A 121 -7.10 -13.65 6.96
C GLU A 121 -8.56 -13.23 7.13
N ASP A 122 -8.86 -11.94 6.91
CA ASP A 122 -10.25 -11.44 6.84
C ASP A 122 -10.72 -11.46 5.38
N ASP A 123 -12.02 -11.51 5.09
CA ASP A 123 -12.51 -11.49 3.70
C ASP A 123 -12.26 -10.13 3.03
N LYS A 124 -12.59 -9.06 3.76
CA LYS A 124 -12.45 -7.67 3.30
C LYS A 124 -12.11 -6.74 4.44
N TYR A 125 -11.35 -5.70 4.14
CA TYR A 125 -11.12 -4.60 5.06
C TYR A 125 -11.19 -3.27 4.32
N THR A 126 -12.02 -2.36 4.85
CA THR A 126 -12.31 -1.07 4.22
C THR A 126 -12.01 0.04 5.23
N ILE A 127 -11.22 1.02 4.81
CA ILE A 127 -10.92 2.22 5.59
C ILE A 127 -11.42 3.42 4.81
N VAL A 128 -12.19 4.27 5.48
CA VAL A 128 -12.91 5.40 4.89
C VAL A 128 -12.64 6.63 5.74
N SER A 129 -12.20 7.74 5.13
CA SER A 129 -11.98 9.01 5.82
C SER A 129 -13.28 9.64 6.33
N SER A 130 -13.18 10.69 7.15
CA SER A 130 -14.36 11.31 7.80
C SER A 130 -15.39 11.85 6.81
N ASP A 131 -14.94 12.42 5.69
CA ASP A 131 -15.81 13.09 4.71
C ASP A 131 -16.37 12.15 3.63
N VAL A 132 -16.39 10.85 3.92
CA VAL A 132 -16.84 9.82 2.98
C VAL A 132 -17.85 8.91 3.66
N ILE A 133 -18.97 8.72 2.99
CA ILE A 133 -20.07 7.87 3.45
C ILE A 133 -20.16 6.67 2.51
N GLU A 134 -20.02 5.47 3.07
CA GLU A 134 -20.35 4.23 2.34
C GLU A 134 -21.87 4.14 2.17
N ILE A 135 -22.34 4.10 0.93
CA ILE A 135 -23.75 3.93 0.61
C ILE A 135 -24.07 2.44 0.73
N LYS A 136 -24.65 2.06 1.87
CA LYS A 136 -25.16 0.70 2.10
C LYS A 136 -26.55 0.57 1.48
N GLY A 137 -26.64 -0.18 0.39
CA GLY A 137 -27.89 -0.53 -0.26
C GLY A 137 -27.59 -1.28 -1.55
N ASP A 138 -28.53 -2.13 -1.99
CA ASP A 138 -28.55 -2.53 -3.38
C ASP A 138 -28.50 -1.25 -4.18
N ILE A 139 -27.38 -1.02 -4.86
CA ILE A 139 -27.23 0.07 -5.81
C ILE A 139 -28.49 -0.01 -6.67
N GLY A 140 -29.34 1.03 -6.58
CA GLY A 140 -30.71 0.93 -7.07
C GLY A 140 -30.76 0.41 -8.51
N PRO A 141 -31.90 -0.18 -8.95
CA PRO A 141 -32.04 -0.87 -10.24
C PRO A 141 -31.63 -0.05 -11.48
N ASP A 142 -31.38 1.25 -11.34
CA ASP A 142 -30.91 2.14 -12.41
C ASP A 142 -29.38 2.14 -12.62
N VAL A 143 -28.59 1.51 -11.76
CA VAL A 143 -27.15 1.27 -12.02
C VAL A 143 -26.93 -0.23 -12.24
N GLU A 144 -27.69 -0.79 -13.17
CA GLU A 144 -27.30 -2.04 -13.82
C GLU A 144 -26.03 -1.78 -14.62
N ILE A 145 -24.87 -1.96 -13.98
CA ILE A 145 -23.59 -2.05 -14.70
C ILE A 145 -23.69 -3.34 -15.55
N PRO A 146 -23.83 -3.24 -16.89
CA PRO A 146 -24.09 -4.42 -17.71
C PRO A 146 -22.92 -5.40 -17.60
N GLY A 147 -23.22 -6.66 -17.26
CA GLY A 147 -22.22 -7.73 -17.12
C GLY A 147 -21.72 -8.01 -15.70
N LEU A 148 -22.28 -7.37 -14.66
CA LEU A 148 -21.75 -7.41 -13.29
C LEU A 148 -22.46 -8.43 -12.36
N ILE A 149 -22.69 -9.66 -12.83
CA ILE A 149 -23.52 -10.65 -12.12
C ILE A 149 -22.82 -11.21 -10.86
N GLU A 150 -21.49 -11.29 -10.82
CA GLU A 150 -20.75 -11.85 -9.66
C GLU A 150 -19.44 -11.08 -9.38
N ALA A 151 -19.51 -9.97 -8.65
CA ALA A 151 -18.31 -9.29 -8.17
C ALA A 151 -18.05 -9.65 -6.70
N GLU A 152 -16.82 -9.99 -6.37
CA GLU A 152 -16.40 -10.39 -5.01
C GLU A 152 -16.45 -9.20 -4.04
N LEU A 153 -16.16 -8.00 -4.55
CA LEU A 153 -16.27 -6.75 -3.80
C LEU A 153 -17.06 -5.74 -4.61
N LYS A 154 -18.11 -5.16 -4.02
CA LYS A 154 -18.81 -3.99 -4.54
C LYS A 154 -18.97 -3.00 -3.40
N ALA A 155 -18.56 -1.76 -3.62
CA ALA A 155 -18.74 -0.69 -2.65
C ALA A 155 -19.00 0.62 -3.38
N CYS A 156 -19.93 1.41 -2.85
CA CYS A 156 -20.27 2.72 -3.37
C CYS A 156 -20.05 3.77 -2.28
N PHE A 157 -19.38 4.86 -2.62
CA PHE A 157 -18.96 5.89 -1.67
C PHE A 157 -19.43 7.25 -2.15
N LYS A 158 -20.03 8.01 -1.24
CA LYS A 158 -20.35 9.41 -1.45
C LYS A 158 -19.33 10.29 -0.75
N PHE A 159 -18.69 11.16 -1.52
CA PHE A 159 -17.68 12.10 -1.04
C PHE A 159 -18.30 13.46 -0.77
N GLY A 160 -17.82 14.12 0.28
CA GLY A 160 -18.12 15.52 0.60
C GLY A 160 -17.44 16.51 -0.36
N ARG A 161 -17.37 17.77 0.05
CA ARG A 161 -16.66 18.82 -0.70
C ARG A 161 -15.15 18.81 -0.42
N ASP A 162 -14.75 18.31 0.73
CA ASP A 162 -13.35 18.20 1.12
C ASP A 162 -12.70 16.92 0.57
N HIS A 163 -11.40 16.77 0.80
CA HIS A 163 -10.70 15.55 0.45
C HIS A 163 -11.23 14.36 1.24
N GLY A 164 -11.58 13.30 0.53
CA GLY A 164 -11.93 12.02 1.10
C GLY A 164 -11.01 10.92 0.56
N ALA A 165 -10.68 9.95 1.40
CA ALA A 165 -9.85 8.83 1.07
C ALA A 165 -10.56 7.50 1.37
N VAL A 166 -10.40 6.55 0.48
CA VAL A 166 -10.87 5.17 0.63
C VAL A 166 -9.72 4.20 0.34
N LEU A 167 -9.54 3.23 1.22
CA LEU A 167 -8.69 2.07 1.00
C LEU A 167 -9.52 0.80 1.16
N LEU A 168 -9.63 0.03 0.08
CA LEU A 168 -10.27 -1.28 0.03
C LEU A 168 -9.20 -2.36 -0.12
N MET A 169 -9.29 -3.39 0.70
CA MET A 169 -8.40 -4.54 0.67
C MET A 169 -9.22 -5.84 0.61
N SER A 170 -8.88 -6.71 -0.34
CA SER A 170 -9.43 -8.07 -0.43
C SER A 170 -8.45 -9.06 0.21
N ARG A 171 -8.99 -9.91 1.08
CA ARG A 171 -8.25 -10.95 1.80
C ARG A 171 -7.03 -10.43 2.56
N PRO A 172 -7.17 -9.37 3.40
CA PRO A 172 -6.05 -8.84 4.12
C PRO A 172 -5.57 -9.77 5.23
N VAL A 173 -4.26 -9.79 5.42
CA VAL A 173 -3.55 -10.54 6.46
C VAL A 173 -2.65 -9.56 7.20
N THR A 174 -2.81 -9.50 8.52
CA THR A 174 -1.99 -8.66 9.40
C THR A 174 -0.85 -9.48 9.98
N SER A 175 0.38 -8.98 9.88
CA SER A 175 1.57 -9.60 10.48
C SER A 175 2.23 -8.62 11.43
N LYS A 176 2.66 -9.09 12.59
CA LYS A 176 3.29 -8.28 13.65
C LYS A 176 4.66 -8.80 14.01
N LEU A 177 5.57 -7.88 14.30
CA LEU A 177 6.89 -8.14 14.83
C LEU A 177 6.80 -8.22 16.36
N GLU A 178 7.20 -9.36 16.91
CA GLU A 178 7.29 -9.59 18.36
C GLU A 178 8.76 -9.75 18.80
N GLY A 179 9.01 -9.63 20.10
CA GLY A 179 10.35 -9.76 20.69
C GLY A 179 11.19 -8.47 20.69
N LEU A 180 10.59 -7.31 20.42
CA LEU A 180 11.26 -6.00 20.42
C LEU A 180 11.95 -5.68 21.76
N ASP A 181 11.35 -6.08 22.89
CA ASP A 181 11.91 -5.86 24.24
C ASP A 181 13.33 -6.45 24.40
N SER A 182 13.56 -7.59 23.74
CA SER A 182 14.85 -8.26 23.78
C SER A 182 15.94 -7.49 23.00
N LEU A 183 15.54 -6.83 21.90
CA LEU A 183 16.43 -5.98 21.10
C LEU A 183 16.77 -4.70 21.87
N LEU A 184 15.82 -4.16 22.62
CA LEU A 184 15.98 -2.96 23.43
C LEU A 184 16.89 -3.11 24.62
N SER A 185 16.77 -4.23 25.34
CA SER A 185 17.52 -4.47 26.58
C SER A 185 19.04 -4.37 26.42
N LYS A 186 19.55 -4.49 25.19
CA LYS A 186 20.98 -4.48 24.88
C LYS A 186 21.56 -3.09 24.60
N GLY A 187 20.74 -2.04 24.50
CA GLY A 187 21.20 -0.65 24.37
C GLY A 187 21.99 -0.34 23.08
N CYS A 188 22.09 -1.26 22.12
CA CYS A 188 22.88 -1.12 20.91
C CYS A 188 22.00 -0.91 19.68
N TYR A 189 21.39 0.27 19.57
CA TYR A 189 20.49 0.63 18.48
C TYR A 189 20.73 2.05 17.92
N ASP A 190 21.98 2.52 18.01
CA ASP A 190 22.37 3.84 17.49
C ASP A 190 21.99 4.05 16.02
N HIS A 191 22.07 2.98 15.22
CA HIS A 191 21.71 3.01 13.80
C HIS A 191 20.20 3.13 13.53
N LEU A 192 19.37 2.91 14.55
CA LEU A 192 17.92 3.04 14.49
C LEU A 192 17.42 4.36 15.10
N LEU A 193 18.29 5.14 15.75
CA LEU A 193 17.91 6.41 16.37
C LEU A 193 17.34 7.39 15.34
N HIS A 194 16.24 8.03 15.71
CA HIS A 194 15.45 8.96 14.89
C HIS A 194 14.80 8.31 13.65
N LYS A 195 14.83 6.98 13.54
CA LYS A 195 14.21 6.23 12.45
C LYS A 195 12.85 5.67 12.88
N TYR A 196 12.04 5.38 11.88
CA TYR A 196 10.80 4.62 12.00
C TYR A 196 11.15 3.14 11.78
N LEU A 197 10.74 2.28 12.73
CA LEU A 197 10.84 0.83 12.60
C LEU A 197 9.45 0.26 12.35
N VAL A 198 9.30 -0.52 11.28
CA VAL A 198 8.04 -1.17 10.90
C VAL A 198 7.81 -2.40 11.77
N THR A 199 6.77 -2.35 12.61
CA THR A 199 6.45 -3.41 13.58
C THR A 199 5.19 -4.18 13.25
N GLU A 200 4.32 -3.65 12.40
CA GLU A 200 3.14 -4.36 11.92
C GLU A 200 2.91 -3.98 10.47
N ILE A 201 2.51 -4.94 9.65
CA ILE A 201 2.13 -4.73 8.26
C ILE A 201 0.79 -5.38 7.99
N VAL A 202 0.02 -4.80 7.08
CA VAL A 202 -1.17 -5.42 6.51
C VAL A 202 -0.87 -5.68 5.04
N THR A 203 -0.92 -6.95 4.67
CA THR A 203 -0.76 -7.39 3.29
C THR A 203 -2.09 -7.86 2.74
N CYS A 204 -2.31 -7.77 1.43
CA CYS A 204 -3.55 -8.24 0.81
C CYS A 204 -3.31 -8.76 -0.60
N SER A 205 -4.27 -9.52 -1.13
CA SER A 205 -4.18 -10.12 -2.46
C SER A 205 -4.51 -9.11 -3.57
N ALA A 206 -5.47 -8.23 -3.32
CA ALA A 206 -5.89 -7.14 -4.18
C ALA A 206 -6.24 -5.90 -3.34
N TYR A 207 -6.10 -4.72 -3.93
CA TYR A 207 -6.45 -3.46 -3.27
C TYR A 207 -6.98 -2.43 -4.25
N ALA A 208 -7.75 -1.47 -3.73
CA ALA A 208 -8.09 -0.23 -4.40
C ALA A 208 -7.91 0.95 -3.43
N MET A 209 -7.26 2.01 -3.92
CA MET A 209 -7.02 3.27 -3.24
C MET A 209 -7.68 4.37 -4.04
N TYR A 210 -8.43 5.23 -3.36
CA TYR A 210 -9.05 6.39 -3.97
C TYR A 210 -8.90 7.63 -3.09
N LEU A 211 -8.51 8.74 -3.70
CA LEU A 211 -8.48 10.07 -3.10
C LEU A 211 -9.34 11.02 -3.95
N SER A 212 -10.36 11.65 -3.36
CA SER A 212 -11.27 12.54 -4.09
C SER A 212 -10.62 13.87 -4.50
N GLY A 213 -11.13 14.46 -5.58
CA GLY A 213 -10.67 15.75 -6.12
C GLY A 213 -11.32 16.99 -5.52
N LYS A 214 -11.74 16.97 -4.23
CA LYS A 214 -12.48 18.05 -3.54
C LYS A 214 -13.78 18.48 -4.22
N LYS A 215 -14.54 17.50 -4.70
CA LYS A 215 -15.86 17.73 -5.29
C LYS A 215 -16.81 16.71 -4.71
N ALA A 216 -18.04 17.14 -4.46
CA ALA A 216 -19.10 16.22 -4.09
C ALA A 216 -19.33 15.26 -5.25
N GLU A 217 -18.98 14.00 -5.03
CA GLU A 217 -19.03 12.95 -6.04
C GLU A 217 -19.49 11.63 -5.43
N THR A 218 -19.90 10.71 -6.30
CA THR A 218 -20.24 9.34 -5.91
C THR A 218 -19.39 8.41 -6.73
N VAL A 219 -18.62 7.55 -6.06
CA VAL A 219 -17.69 6.62 -6.69
C VAL A 219 -18.13 5.21 -6.37
N ALA A 220 -18.34 4.41 -7.42
CA ALA A 220 -18.56 2.98 -7.29
C ALA A 220 -17.26 2.25 -7.60
N LEU A 221 -16.82 1.40 -6.69
CA LEU A 221 -15.65 0.55 -6.83
C LEU A 221 -16.11 -0.90 -6.78
N SER A 222 -15.69 -1.69 -7.76
CA SER A 222 -16.00 -3.12 -7.79
C SER A 222 -14.79 -3.92 -8.21
N PHE A 223 -14.67 -5.12 -7.64
CA PHE A 223 -13.63 -6.08 -7.96
C PHE A 223 -14.27 -7.34 -8.50
N HIS A 224 -13.90 -7.71 -9.73
CA HIS A 224 -14.50 -8.82 -10.45
C HIS A 224 -13.51 -9.97 -10.67
N VAL A 225 -13.98 -11.19 -10.40
CA VAL A 225 -13.34 -12.42 -10.81
C VAL A 225 -14.20 -13.00 -11.93
N SER A 226 -13.83 -12.77 -13.19
CA SER A 226 -14.55 -13.39 -14.31
C SER A 226 -14.32 -14.89 -14.26
N LEU A 227 -15.33 -15.66 -13.88
CA LEU A 227 -15.33 -17.09 -14.18
C LEU A 227 -15.42 -17.27 -15.70
N PRO A 228 -14.71 -18.23 -16.29
CA PRO A 228 -14.82 -18.48 -17.71
C PRO A 228 -16.27 -18.88 -17.99
N VAL A 229 -16.99 -18.06 -18.75
CA VAL A 229 -18.30 -18.45 -19.26
C VAL A 229 -18.05 -19.69 -20.12
N PRO A 230 -18.61 -20.86 -19.79
CA PRO A 230 -18.45 -22.04 -20.61
C PRO A 230 -18.91 -21.66 -22.02
N ALA A 231 -17.98 -21.72 -22.98
CA ALA A 231 -18.24 -21.32 -24.35
C ALA A 231 -19.53 -22.02 -24.80
N ALA A 232 -20.57 -21.24 -25.14
CA ALA A 232 -21.73 -21.79 -25.79
C ALA A 232 -21.23 -22.55 -27.02
N LEU A 233 -21.57 -23.84 -27.09
CA LEU A 233 -21.11 -24.79 -28.10
C LEU A 233 -21.15 -24.15 -29.49
N GLY A 234 -19.98 -23.87 -30.08
CA GLY A 234 -19.86 -23.46 -31.47
C GLY A 234 -19.19 -22.11 -31.75
N VAL A 235 -18.80 -21.33 -30.74
CA VAL A 235 -18.07 -20.06 -30.98
C VAL A 235 -16.73 -20.08 -30.25
N ASN A 236 -15.65 -20.41 -30.97
CA ASN A 236 -14.26 -20.29 -30.49
C ASN A 236 -13.82 -18.81 -30.45
N ALA A 237 -14.56 -17.96 -29.74
CA ALA A 237 -14.09 -16.62 -29.41
C ALA A 237 -13.29 -16.72 -28.11
N GLY A 238 -11.97 -16.55 -28.19
CA GLY A 238 -11.05 -16.60 -27.04
C GLY A 238 -11.30 -15.48 -26.03
N GLY A 239 -12.33 -15.62 -25.22
CA GLY A 239 -12.59 -14.78 -24.05
C GLY A 239 -11.56 -15.10 -22.96
N GLY A 240 -10.48 -14.33 -22.90
CA GLY A 240 -9.54 -14.40 -21.79
C GLY A 240 -10.23 -14.05 -20.47
N MET A 241 -9.98 -14.83 -19.42
CA MET A 241 -10.41 -14.51 -18.05
C MET A 241 -9.76 -13.19 -17.60
N GLY A 242 -10.54 -12.11 -17.51
CA GLY A 242 -10.11 -10.82 -17.00
C GLY A 242 -10.50 -10.68 -15.53
N THR A 243 -9.53 -10.78 -14.63
CA THR A 243 -9.69 -10.30 -13.24
C THR A 243 -9.28 -8.84 -13.19
N GLY A 244 -10.11 -7.98 -12.58
CA GLY A 244 -9.85 -6.54 -12.62
C GLY A 244 -10.73 -5.73 -11.69
N TRP A 245 -10.21 -4.56 -11.35
CA TRP A 245 -10.98 -3.51 -10.69
C TRP A 245 -11.74 -2.70 -11.72
N PHE A 246 -13.01 -2.45 -11.45
CA PHE A 246 -13.85 -1.52 -12.19
C PHE A 246 -14.20 -0.36 -11.27
N SER A 247 -14.18 0.85 -11.83
CA SER A 247 -14.45 2.07 -11.10
C SER A 247 -15.32 2.99 -11.95
N GLU A 248 -16.35 3.57 -11.34
CA GLU A 248 -17.25 4.53 -11.96
C GLU A 248 -17.34 5.81 -11.11
N GLY A 249 -17.48 6.96 -11.76
CA GLY A 249 -17.61 8.25 -11.07
C GLY A 249 -16.30 8.80 -10.49
N VAL A 250 -15.15 8.20 -10.82
CA VAL A 250 -13.81 8.62 -10.37
C VAL A 250 -13.43 9.97 -10.98
N SER A 251 -13.26 11.01 -10.16
CA SER A 251 -12.68 12.30 -10.60
C SER A 251 -11.33 12.63 -9.95
N GLY A 252 -10.92 11.88 -8.94
CA GLY A 252 -9.66 12.05 -8.22
C GLY A 252 -8.57 11.04 -8.57
N VAL A 253 -7.68 10.75 -7.62
CA VAL A 253 -6.57 9.80 -7.79
C VAL A 253 -7.04 8.39 -7.44
N PHE A 254 -7.01 7.49 -8.42
CA PHE A 254 -7.36 6.09 -8.26
C PHE A 254 -6.17 5.18 -8.57
N LYS A 255 -5.88 4.25 -7.65
CA LYS A 255 -4.84 3.22 -7.82
C LYS A 255 -5.41 1.88 -7.42
N CYS A 256 -5.08 0.82 -8.15
CA CYS A 256 -5.54 -0.52 -7.81
C CYS A 256 -4.50 -1.58 -8.18
N GLY A 257 -4.47 -2.65 -7.39
CA GLY A 257 -3.71 -3.87 -7.70
C GLY A 257 -4.69 -5.01 -7.99
N PRO A 258 -4.62 -5.67 -9.17
CA PRO A 258 -5.42 -6.86 -9.42
C PRO A 258 -4.99 -7.98 -8.47
N PRO A 259 -5.85 -8.98 -8.19
CA PRO A 259 -5.46 -10.12 -7.39
C PRO A 259 -4.28 -10.79 -8.04
N ARG A 260 -3.20 -10.90 -7.29
CA ARG A 260 -2.08 -11.71 -7.73
C ARG A 260 -2.47 -13.17 -7.58
N SER A 261 -2.14 -13.98 -8.59
CA SER A 261 -2.31 -15.43 -8.48
C SER A 261 -1.58 -15.90 -7.22
N VAL A 262 -2.25 -16.70 -6.39
CA VAL A 262 -1.67 -17.33 -5.19
C VAL A 262 -0.34 -18.03 -5.52
N LYS A 263 -0.18 -18.52 -6.76
CA LYS A 263 1.04 -19.17 -7.24
C LYS A 263 2.25 -18.24 -7.35
N ALA A 264 2.04 -16.93 -7.49
CA ALA A 264 3.13 -15.96 -7.53
C ALA A 264 3.63 -15.56 -6.14
N GLY A 265 2.89 -15.91 -5.06
CA GLY A 265 3.27 -15.64 -3.67
C GLY A 265 3.48 -14.17 -3.31
N GLN A 266 3.09 -13.26 -4.20
CA GLN A 266 3.34 -11.83 -4.04
C GLN A 266 2.07 -11.16 -3.52
N ASN A 267 2.05 -10.79 -2.25
CA ASN A 267 1.00 -9.93 -1.68
C ASN A 267 1.39 -8.45 -1.82
N PHE A 268 0.40 -7.57 -1.83
CA PHE A 268 0.62 -6.13 -1.73
C PHE A 268 0.73 -5.74 -0.27
N THR A 269 1.65 -4.83 0.09
CA THR A 269 1.69 -4.26 1.45
C THR A 269 0.98 -2.92 1.43
N THR A 270 -0.24 -2.85 1.98
CA THR A 270 -1.11 -1.67 1.86
C THR A 270 -1.04 -0.76 3.08
N LEU A 271 -0.83 -1.32 4.27
CA LEU A 271 -0.69 -0.56 5.51
C LEU A 271 0.53 -1.04 6.28
N TYR A 272 1.11 -0.14 7.06
CA TYR A 272 2.11 -0.48 8.04
C TYR A 272 1.96 0.39 9.30
N HIS A 273 2.23 -0.21 10.45
CA HIS A 273 2.47 0.49 11.69
C HIS A 273 3.97 0.58 11.88
N ALA A 274 4.45 1.78 12.18
CA ALA A 274 5.82 2.00 12.56
C ALA A 274 5.88 2.51 13.99
N VAL A 275 7.06 2.50 14.57
CA VAL A 275 7.34 3.12 15.86
C VAL A 275 8.60 3.96 15.69
N LYS A 276 8.59 5.17 16.24
CA LYS A 276 9.73 6.07 16.11
C LYS A 276 10.67 5.86 17.29
N ILE A 277 11.93 5.62 16.99
CA ILE A 277 12.96 5.37 18.01
C ILE A 277 13.58 6.71 18.38
N GLY A 278 13.26 7.20 19.58
CA GLY A 278 13.86 8.42 20.12
C GLY A 278 15.08 8.11 20.98
N ARG A 279 16.01 9.09 21.09
CA ARG A 279 16.88 9.12 22.27
C ARG A 279 16.00 9.47 23.46
N ARG A 280 16.09 8.69 24.54
CA ARG A 280 15.52 9.10 25.83
C ARG A 280 16.13 10.46 26.16
N GLY A 281 15.30 11.50 26.18
CA GLY A 281 15.75 12.81 26.62
C GLY A 281 16.25 12.68 28.06
N ILE A 282 17.54 12.85 28.26
CA ILE A 282 18.15 13.00 29.60
C ILE A 282 17.64 14.29 30.28
N GLY A 283 16.85 15.12 29.59
CA GLY A 283 16.58 16.51 29.96
C GLY A 283 15.20 16.88 30.50
N ARG A 284 14.51 16.07 31.32
CA ARG A 284 13.39 16.56 32.17
C ARG A 284 13.24 15.91 33.56
N ARG A 285 14.34 15.44 34.16
CA ARG A 285 14.49 15.32 35.62
C ARG A 285 15.96 15.53 36.00
N GLU A 286 16.39 16.79 36.04
CA GLU A 286 17.35 17.18 37.07
C GLU A 286 16.65 16.94 38.41
N LEU A 287 16.99 15.83 39.09
CA LEU A 287 17.04 15.64 40.56
C LEU A 287 16.83 14.20 41.03
N GLN A 288 16.50 13.23 40.18
CA GLN A 288 16.49 11.82 40.58
C GLN A 288 17.14 10.95 39.52
N ALA A 289 18.18 10.22 39.92
CA ALA A 289 18.81 9.18 39.11
C ALA A 289 17.72 8.25 38.58
N PRO A 290 17.63 8.02 37.25
CA PRO A 290 16.59 7.16 36.69
C PRO A 290 16.73 5.75 37.26
N ASP A 291 15.65 5.24 37.84
CA ASP A 291 15.60 3.86 38.33
C ASP A 291 15.87 2.90 37.17
N PRO A 292 16.96 2.11 37.19
CA PRO A 292 17.31 1.18 36.12
C PRO A 292 16.22 0.13 35.84
N LYS A 293 15.22 -0.04 36.72
CA LYS A 293 14.09 -0.94 36.52
C LYS A 293 12.97 -0.36 35.66
N THR A 294 12.95 0.94 35.38
CA THR A 294 11.96 1.60 34.49
C THR A 294 12.48 1.79 33.06
N LEU A 295 13.49 1.01 32.65
CA LEU A 295 14.11 1.11 31.32
C LEU A 295 13.31 0.45 30.18
N GLY A 296 12.19 -0.21 30.47
CA GLY A 296 11.56 -1.15 29.53
C GLY A 296 10.59 -0.54 28.52
N GLU A 297 9.76 0.43 28.91
CA GLU A 297 8.49 0.66 28.20
C GLU A 297 8.38 2.02 27.48
N ASP A 298 9.13 3.05 27.89
CA ASP A 298 8.90 4.44 27.43
C ASP A 298 9.69 4.89 26.17
N CYS A 299 10.53 4.04 25.59
CA CYS A 299 11.41 4.44 24.48
C CYS A 299 10.74 4.43 23.09
N TRP A 300 9.53 3.88 22.98
CA TRP A 300 8.78 3.83 21.74
C TRP A 300 7.55 4.69 21.86
N MET A 301 7.55 5.77 21.11
CA MET A 301 6.32 6.51 20.88
C MET A 301 5.63 5.86 19.69
N ASN A 302 4.32 5.62 19.82
CA ASN A 302 3.47 5.38 18.66
C ASN A 302 3.85 6.40 17.60
N SER A 303 4.13 5.93 16.40
CA SER A 303 4.69 6.78 15.36
C SER A 303 3.71 7.89 15.03
N VAL A 304 3.99 9.10 15.49
CA VAL A 304 3.30 10.30 14.99
C VAL A 304 3.88 10.61 13.61
N PRO A 305 3.03 10.91 12.60
CA PRO A 305 3.51 11.38 11.32
C PRO A 305 4.46 12.58 11.47
N PRO A 306 5.48 12.74 10.61
CA PRO A 306 6.46 13.82 10.72
C PRO A 306 5.95 15.21 10.27
N TRP A 307 4.65 15.34 9.96
CA TRP A 307 3.97 16.59 9.58
C TRP A 307 2.97 17.01 10.67
N ASN A 308 2.63 18.31 10.69
CA ASN A 308 1.55 18.85 11.53
C ASN A 308 0.17 18.46 10.99
N SER A 309 -0.91 18.86 11.67
CA SER A 309 -2.27 18.75 11.11
C SER A 309 -2.31 19.31 9.69
N LEU A 310 -2.90 18.53 8.78
CA LEU A 310 -3.08 18.96 7.39
C LEU A 310 -4.46 19.60 7.23
N ASP A 311 -4.51 20.70 6.50
CA ASP A 311 -5.74 21.35 6.10
C ASP A 311 -6.50 20.52 5.03
N GLY A 312 -7.66 21.01 4.60
CA GLY A 312 -8.45 20.39 3.52
C GLY A 312 -7.74 20.38 2.15
N ASN A 313 -6.57 21.01 2.02
CA ASN A 313 -5.73 21.01 0.83
C ASN A 313 -4.53 20.08 0.92
N GLY A 314 -4.30 19.44 2.07
CA GLY A 314 -3.11 18.62 2.29
C GLY A 314 -1.87 19.43 2.66
N GLU A 315 -2.02 20.70 2.98
CA GLU A 315 -0.94 21.59 3.45
C GLU A 315 -0.91 21.62 4.97
N GLU A 316 0.28 21.82 5.55
CA GLU A 316 0.42 21.88 7.00
C GLU A 316 -0.15 23.19 7.54
N GLU A 317 -1.00 23.12 8.56
CA GLU A 317 -1.48 24.30 9.27
C GLU A 317 -0.30 24.96 10.01
N GLU A 318 -0.12 26.27 9.78
CA GLU A 318 0.83 27.07 10.55
C GLU A 318 0.39 27.03 12.01
N SER A 319 1.25 26.51 12.89
CA SER A 319 0.94 26.55 14.31
C SER A 319 1.06 28.00 14.78
N ASP A 320 -0.06 28.63 15.13
CA ASP A 320 -0.14 30.00 15.68
C ASP A 320 0.63 30.21 17.02
N ASN A 321 1.52 29.30 17.39
CA ASN A 321 2.30 29.33 18.62
C ASN A 321 3.58 30.16 18.49
N GLU A 322 3.54 31.30 17.78
CA GLU A 322 4.38 32.42 18.18
C GLU A 322 3.78 33.00 19.46
N VAL A 323 3.94 32.28 20.57
CA VAL A 323 3.81 32.89 21.88
C VAL A 323 4.94 33.90 21.94
N GLU A 324 4.64 35.17 21.65
CA GLU A 324 5.49 36.31 21.99
C GLU A 324 5.93 36.08 23.43
N THR A 325 7.20 35.74 23.59
CA THR A 325 7.82 35.66 24.90
C THR A 325 8.02 37.11 25.30
N ASP A 326 6.99 37.68 25.92
CA ASP A 326 7.11 38.97 26.59
C ASP A 326 8.27 38.85 27.59
N ASP A 327 9.39 39.51 27.25
CA ASP A 327 10.53 39.68 28.13
C ASP A 327 10.05 40.36 29.43
N TRP A 328 10.01 39.59 30.53
CA TRP A 328 9.78 40.08 31.90
C TRP A 328 11.09 40.15 32.68
#